data_AF-A0A1N6KTG6-F1
#
_entry.id   AF-A0A1N6KTG6-F1
#
_cell.length_a   1.000
_cell.length_b   1.000
_cell.length_c   1.000
_cell.angle_alpha   90.00
_cell.angle_beta   90.00
_cell.angle_gamma   90.00
#
_symmetry.space_group_name_H-M   'P 1'
#
loop_
_entity.id
_entity.type
_entity.pdbx_description
1 polymer ?
#
loop_
_entity_poly.entity_id
_entity_poly.type
_entity_poly.pdbx_seq_one_letter_code
_entity_poly.pdbx_strand_id
1 'polypeptide(L)'
;MAVPISIEARLYYRCAFQRYDDAQVLLRADHTTGAVYLAGYGIECILKALVLSELAPTARAELLNSFRGSRAHEYDWLRTRYLKQGGARFPRDITEAFTLVNDWSTEMRYLPRTLRVDEAVGFLSAAERIIRWVDGRL
;
A
#
# COMPACT_ATOMS: atom_id res chain seq x y z
N MET A 1 12.07 -3.55 -12.31
CA MET A 1 10.71 -2.99 -12.42
C MET A 1 10.08 -3.50 -13.70
N ALA A 2 9.20 -4.50 -13.58
CA ALA A 2 8.23 -4.78 -14.60
C ALA A 2 7.01 -3.91 -14.28
N VAL A 3 6.75 -2.92 -15.14
CA VAL A 3 5.66 -1.98 -14.93
C VAL A 3 4.36 -2.67 -15.34
N PRO A 4 3.26 -2.61 -14.54
CA PRO A 4 2.02 -3.29 -14.87
C PRO A 4 1.52 -2.98 -16.28
N ILE A 5 1.09 -4.02 -17.01
CA ILE A 5 0.57 -3.89 -18.38
C ILE A 5 -0.72 -3.06 -18.39
N SER A 6 -1.61 -3.27 -17.41
CA SER A 6 -2.85 -2.50 -17.23
C SER A 6 -2.54 -1.02 -16.95
N ILE A 7 -3.26 -0.12 -17.64
CA ILE A 7 -3.19 1.32 -17.40
C ILE A 7 -3.61 1.63 -15.96
N GLU A 8 -4.70 1.00 -15.50
CA GLU A 8 -5.28 1.22 -14.18
C GLU A 8 -4.34 0.75 -13.07
N ALA A 9 -3.75 -0.44 -13.20
CA ALA A 9 -2.74 -0.93 -12.27
C ALA A 9 -1.50 -0.03 -12.26
N ARG A 10 -1.08 0.50 -13.41
CA ARG A 10 0.08 1.38 -13.55
C ARG A 10 -0.11 2.73 -12.85
N LEU A 11 -1.32 3.26 -12.82
CA LEU A 11 -1.63 4.49 -12.08
C LEU A 11 -1.41 4.29 -10.59
N TYR A 12 -1.96 3.22 -10.02
CA TYR A 12 -1.77 2.88 -8.61
C TYR A 12 -0.30 2.56 -8.30
N TYR A 13 0.37 1.78 -9.16
CA TYR A 13 1.79 1.47 -9.02
C TYR A 13 2.63 2.75 -8.92
N ARG A 14 2.48 3.69 -9.86
CA ARG A 14 3.25 4.94 -9.85
C ARG A 14 2.93 5.80 -8.64
N CYS A 15 1.66 5.88 -8.27
CA CYS A 15 1.23 6.59 -7.07
C CYS A 15 1.90 5.99 -5.82
N ALA A 16 2.00 4.67 -5.71
CA ALA A 16 2.61 4.02 -4.57
C ALA A 16 4.06 4.46 -4.32
N PHE A 17 4.90 4.42 -5.36
CA PHE A 17 6.29 4.86 -5.27
C PHE A 17 6.38 6.34 -4.96
N GLN A 18 5.58 7.18 -5.64
CA GLN A 18 5.59 8.62 -5.37
C GLN A 18 5.21 8.94 -3.92
N ARG A 19 4.19 8.28 -3.37
CA ARG A 19 3.78 8.46 -1.97
C ARG A 19 4.82 7.96 -0.98
N TYR A 20 5.53 6.89 -1.32
CA TYR A 20 6.62 6.39 -0.49
C TYR A 20 7.84 7.34 -0.50
N ASP A 21 8.21 7.88 -1.66
CA ASP A 21 9.26 8.89 -1.77
C ASP A 21 8.90 10.17 -0.97
N ASP A 22 7.66 10.64 -1.11
CA ASP A 22 7.13 11.77 -0.33
C ASP A 22 7.21 11.48 1.18
N ALA A 23 6.85 10.26 1.60
CA ALA A 23 6.93 9.84 2.99
C ALA A 23 8.36 9.88 3.54
N GLN A 24 9.35 9.46 2.75
CA GLN A 24 10.77 9.53 3.14
C GLN A 24 11.25 10.97 3.29
N VAL A 25 10.78 11.90 2.45
CA VAL A 25 11.06 13.33 2.61
C VAL A 25 10.46 13.85 3.92
N LEU A 26 9.21 13.53 4.21
CA LEU A 26 8.56 13.95 5.45
C LEU A 26 9.25 13.40 6.70
N LEU A 27 9.70 12.14 6.68
CA LEU A 27 10.40 11.55 7.81
C LEU A 27 11.72 12.28 8.09
N ARG A 28 12.47 12.64 7.04
CA ARG A 28 13.73 13.41 7.17
C ARG A 28 13.52 14.83 7.67
N ALA A 29 12.31 15.36 7.55
CA ALA A 29 11.91 16.68 8.04
C ALA A 29 11.17 16.60 9.40
N ASP A 30 11.28 15.47 10.11
CA ASP A 30 10.62 15.22 11.40
C ASP A 30 9.07 15.30 11.38
N HIS A 31 8.46 15.22 10.19
CA HIS A 31 7.01 15.15 10.02
C HIS A 31 6.51 13.69 10.08
N THR A 32 6.73 13.03 11.22
CA THR A 32 6.58 11.57 11.39
C THR A 32 5.17 11.05 11.07
N THR A 33 4.12 11.71 11.55
CA THR A 33 2.73 11.29 11.27
C THR A 33 2.39 11.43 9.79
N GLY A 34 2.84 12.52 9.15
CA GLY A 34 2.67 12.71 7.71
C GLY A 34 3.42 11.66 6.90
N ALA A 35 4.64 11.30 7.32
CA ALA A 35 5.42 10.24 6.71
C ALA A 35 4.69 8.89 6.77
N VAL A 36 4.24 8.48 7.96
CA VAL A 36 3.48 7.23 8.14
C VAL A 36 2.20 7.25 7.33
N TYR A 37 1.48 8.38 7.31
CA TYR A 37 0.26 8.53 6.54
C TYR A 37 0.49 8.30 5.03
N LEU A 38 1.48 8.98 4.43
CA LEU A 38 1.77 8.82 3.00
C LEU A 38 2.36 7.45 2.67
N ALA A 39 3.21 6.88 3.53
CA ALA A 39 3.75 5.54 3.34
C ALA A 39 2.64 4.48 3.32
N GLY A 40 1.67 4.59 4.24
CA GLY A 40 0.53 3.68 4.24
C GLY A 40 -0.39 3.87 3.03
N TYR A 41 -0.59 5.11 2.59
CA TYR A 41 -1.29 5.34 1.32
C TYR A 41 -0.54 4.73 0.12
N GLY A 42 0.79 4.71 0.18
CA GLY A 42 1.63 3.99 -0.78
C GLY A 42 1.39 2.47 -0.77
N ILE A 43 1.28 1.86 0.42
CA ILE A 43 0.94 0.43 0.58
C ILE A 43 -0.45 0.13 -0.01
N GLU A 44 -1.45 0.96 0.27
CA GLU A 44 -2.79 0.82 -0.31
C GLU A 44 -2.72 0.82 -1.85
N CYS A 45 -2.00 1.79 -2.42
CA CYS A 45 -1.84 1.92 -3.86
C CYS A 45 -1.15 0.69 -4.46
N ILE A 46 -0.03 0.22 -3.90
CA ILE A 46 0.69 -0.92 -4.48
C ILE A 46 -0.13 -2.20 -4.39
N LEU A 47 -0.92 -2.39 -3.33
CA LEU A 47 -1.85 -3.50 -3.21
C LEU A 47 -2.98 -3.44 -4.23
N LYS A 48 -3.54 -2.25 -4.50
CA LYS A 48 -4.54 -2.07 -5.57
C LYS A 48 -3.96 -2.42 -6.93
N ALA A 49 -2.72 -2.01 -7.21
CA ALA A 49 -2.01 -2.39 -8.43
C ALA A 49 -1.83 -3.91 -8.55
N LEU A 50 -1.45 -4.57 -7.46
CA LEU A 50 -1.33 -6.02 -7.38
C LEU A 50 -2.64 -6.74 -7.70
N VAL A 51 -3.73 -6.37 -7.02
CA VAL A 51 -5.04 -7.01 -7.25
C VAL A 51 -5.49 -6.82 -8.70
N LEU A 52 -5.30 -5.64 -9.28
CA LEU A 52 -5.68 -5.37 -10.67
C LEU A 52 -4.84 -6.15 -11.70
N SER A 53 -3.61 -6.49 -11.35
CA SER A 53 -2.68 -7.20 -12.24
C SER A 53 -3.00 -8.70 -12.33
N GLU A 54 -3.60 -9.29 -11.29
CA GLU A 54 -4.11 -10.67 -11.32
C GLU A 54 -5.45 -10.80 -12.06
N LEU A 55 -6.13 -9.69 -12.35
CA LEU A 55 -7.45 -9.71 -12.97
C LEU A 55 -7.40 -9.76 -14.50
N ALA A 56 -8.28 -10.58 -15.06
CA ALA A 56 -8.66 -10.51 -16.46
C ALA A 56 -9.23 -9.12 -16.81
N PRO A 57 -8.93 -8.56 -18.01
CA PRO A 57 -9.34 -7.21 -18.39
C PRO A 57 -10.84 -6.91 -18.21
N THR A 58 -11.70 -7.89 -18.51
CA THR A 58 -13.17 -7.75 -18.43
C THR A 58 -13.69 -7.57 -17.00
N ALA A 59 -12.97 -8.06 -15.99
CA ALA A 59 -13.34 -7.98 -14.58
C ALA A 59 -12.81 -6.72 -13.86
N ARG A 60 -11.93 -5.94 -14.50
CA ARG A 60 -11.27 -4.78 -13.86
C ARG A 60 -12.22 -3.65 -13.55
N ALA A 61 -13.16 -3.35 -14.45
CA ALA A 61 -14.09 -2.23 -14.28
C ALA A 61 -14.94 -2.38 -13.01
N GLU A 62 -15.43 -3.58 -12.74
CA GLU A 62 -16.20 -3.88 -11.53
C GLU A 62 -15.34 -3.71 -10.27
N LEU A 63 -14.12 -4.24 -10.27
CA LEU A 63 -13.23 -4.09 -9.11
C LEU A 63 -12.85 -2.62 -8.86
N LEU A 64 -12.57 -1.85 -9.91
CA LEU A 64 -12.26 -0.43 -9.78
C LEU A 64 -13.40 0.36 -9.13
N ASN A 65 -14.66 0.02 -9.42
CA ASN A 65 -15.79 0.62 -8.73
C ASN A 65 -15.81 0.28 -7.23
N SER A 66 -15.40 -0.94 -6.86
CA SER A 66 -15.26 -1.32 -5.45
C SER A 66 -14.18 -0.56 -4.69
N PHE A 67 -13.22 0.07 -5.39
CA PHE A 67 -12.16 0.87 -4.78
C PHE A 67 -12.60 2.25 -4.28
N ARG A 68 -13.85 2.65 -4.50
CA ARG A 68 -14.40 3.95 -4.08
C ARG A 68 -14.98 3.95 -2.66
N GLY A 69 -15.17 2.78 -2.05
CA GLY A 69 -15.74 2.65 -0.70
C GLY A 69 -14.70 2.66 0.42
N SER A 70 -15.14 2.90 1.66
CA SER A 70 -14.26 2.94 2.85
C SER A 70 -13.38 1.69 3.00
N ARG A 71 -13.95 0.51 2.76
CA ARG A 71 -13.24 -0.78 2.81
C ARG A 71 -12.06 -0.88 1.83
N ALA A 72 -12.04 -0.08 0.78
CA ALA A 72 -10.95 -0.08 -0.19
C ALA A 72 -9.65 0.53 0.35
N HIS A 73 -9.70 1.12 1.54
CA HIS A 73 -8.53 1.60 2.27
C HIS A 73 -8.01 0.55 3.27
N GLU A 74 -8.75 -0.53 3.53
CA GLU A 74 -8.33 -1.56 4.48
C GLU A 74 -7.36 -2.55 3.83
N TYR A 75 -6.16 -2.68 4.39
CA TYR A 75 -5.14 -3.61 3.87
C TYR A 75 -5.62 -5.06 3.87
N ASP A 76 -6.27 -5.50 4.93
CA ASP A 76 -6.77 -6.88 5.03
C ASP A 76 -7.82 -7.20 3.97
N TRP A 77 -8.67 -6.23 3.63
CA TRP A 77 -9.60 -6.38 2.53
C TRP A 77 -8.87 -6.53 1.19
N LEU A 78 -7.88 -5.68 0.91
CA LEU A 78 -7.08 -5.75 -0.33
C LEU A 78 -6.29 -7.06 -0.43
N ARG A 79 -5.66 -7.50 0.66
CA ARG A 79 -4.94 -8.79 0.76
C ARG A 79 -5.88 -9.96 0.49
N THR A 80 -7.08 -9.94 1.09
CA THR A 80 -8.10 -10.95 0.86
C THR A 80 -8.56 -10.98 -0.59
N ARG A 81 -8.72 -9.81 -1.22
CA ARG A 81 -9.05 -9.72 -2.65
C ARG A 81 -7.96 -10.32 -3.53
N TYR A 82 -6.69 -10.00 -3.27
CA TYR A 82 -5.56 -10.56 -3.99
C TYR A 82 -5.57 -12.10 -3.96
N LEU A 83 -5.67 -12.68 -2.76
CA LEU A 83 -5.68 -14.14 -2.59
C LEU A 83 -6.90 -14.80 -3.27
N LYS A 84 -8.08 -14.16 -3.23
CA LYS A 84 -9.28 -14.67 -3.91
C LYS A 84 -9.18 -14.69 -5.43
N GLN A 85 -8.31 -13.87 -6.02
CA GLN A 85 -8.05 -13.86 -7.46
C GLN A 85 -6.94 -14.85 -7.88
N GLY A 86 -6.48 -15.72 -6.97
CA GLY A 86 -5.41 -16.68 -7.26
C GLY A 86 -4.01 -16.17 -6.98
N GLY A 87 -3.88 -15.00 -6.34
CA GLY A 87 -2.61 -14.42 -5.94
C GLY A 87 -1.78 -15.35 -5.05
N ALA A 88 -0.45 -15.23 -5.15
CA ALA A 88 0.48 -16.01 -4.34
C ALA A 88 0.31 -15.72 -2.84
N ARG A 89 0.59 -16.72 -1.99
CA ARG A 89 0.59 -16.48 -0.54
C ARG A 89 1.68 -15.49 -0.15
N PHE A 90 1.38 -14.65 0.84
CA PHE A 90 2.35 -13.76 1.45
C PHE A 90 3.38 -14.59 2.25
N PRO A 91 4.69 -14.42 2.00
CA PRO A 91 5.72 -14.98 2.85
C PRO A 91 5.57 -14.52 4.30
N ARG A 92 6.18 -15.26 5.22
CA ARG A 92 6.11 -14.97 6.66
C ARG A 92 6.59 -13.55 6.96
N ASP A 93 7.71 -13.16 6.40
CA ASP A 93 8.36 -11.89 6.67
C ASP A 93 7.51 -10.70 6.17
N ILE A 94 6.78 -10.87 5.06
CA ILE A 94 5.80 -9.89 4.56
C ILE A 94 4.54 -9.87 5.41
N THR A 95 4.11 -11.03 5.93
CA THR A 95 2.99 -11.10 6.88
C THR A 95 3.30 -10.34 8.17
N GLU A 96 4.52 -10.48 8.69
CA GLU A 96 5.01 -9.70 9.84
C GLU A 96 5.07 -8.20 9.53
N ALA A 97 5.49 -7.82 8.31
CA ALA A 97 5.46 -6.42 7.88
C ALA A 97 4.03 -5.84 7.87
N PHE A 98 3.02 -6.63 7.45
CA PHE A 98 1.61 -6.21 7.53
C PHE A 98 1.15 -5.96 8.96
N THR A 99 1.60 -6.75 9.94
CA THR A 99 1.30 -6.50 11.35
C THR A 99 1.82 -5.14 11.83
N LEU A 100 3.02 -4.74 11.37
CA LEU A 100 3.63 -3.46 11.74
C LEU A 100 2.95 -2.23 11.15
N VAL A 101 2.22 -2.39 10.04
CA VAL A 101 1.56 -1.27 9.36
C VAL A 101 0.05 -1.23 9.59
N ASN A 102 -0.50 -2.19 10.34
CA ASN A 102 -1.95 -2.38 10.47
C ASN A 102 -2.66 -1.25 11.23
N ASP A 103 -1.94 -0.48 12.03
CA ASP A 103 -2.49 0.67 12.76
C ASP A 103 -2.70 1.90 11.85
N TRP A 104 -2.30 1.82 10.58
CA TRP A 104 -2.57 2.88 9.61
C TRP A 104 -4.06 2.98 9.28
N SER A 105 -4.54 4.22 9.17
CA SER A 105 -5.90 4.53 8.78
C SER A 105 -5.98 5.87 8.06
N THR A 106 -6.99 6.04 7.21
CA THR A 106 -7.31 7.33 6.58
C THR A 106 -7.63 8.43 7.59
N GLU A 107 -7.99 8.08 8.82
CA GLU A 107 -8.28 9.02 9.90
C GLU A 107 -7.03 9.71 10.44
N MET A 108 -5.83 9.17 10.17
CA MET A 108 -4.57 9.81 10.56
C MET A 108 -4.40 11.22 10.00
N ARG A 109 -5.11 11.56 8.90
CA ARG A 109 -5.19 12.92 8.35
C ARG A 109 -5.68 13.97 9.36
N TYR A 110 -6.51 13.56 10.30
CA TYR A 110 -7.15 14.43 11.27
C TYR A 110 -6.50 14.34 12.66
N LEU A 111 -5.43 13.55 12.80
CA LEU A 111 -4.71 13.42 14.06
C LEU A 111 -3.62 14.51 14.15
N PRO A 112 -3.73 15.45 15.11
CA PRO A 112 -2.71 16.48 15.31
C PRO A 112 -1.47 15.96 16.07
N ARG A 113 -1.44 14.67 16.42
CA ARG A 113 -0.34 14.05 17.16
C ARG A 113 0.85 13.78 16.24
N THR A 114 2.05 13.98 16.77
CA THR A 114 3.31 13.48 16.19
C THR A 114 3.59 12.07 16.71
N LEU A 115 3.81 11.12 15.80
CA LEU A 115 4.28 9.77 16.15
C LEU A 115 5.74 9.80 16.58
N ARG A 116 6.16 8.81 17.37
CA ARG A 116 7.58 8.71 17.75
C ARG A 116 8.41 8.35 16.51
N VAL A 117 9.66 8.85 16.47
CA VAL A 117 10.54 8.66 15.30
C VAL A 117 10.85 7.17 15.07
N ASP A 118 11.06 6.40 16.14
CA ASP A 118 11.28 4.95 16.08
C ASP A 118 10.08 4.21 15.48
N GLU A 119 8.86 4.60 15.84
CA GLU A 119 7.62 4.06 15.27
C GLU A 119 7.52 4.36 13.77
N ALA A 120 7.78 5.61 13.38
CA ALA A 120 7.72 6.03 11.98
C ALA A 120 8.79 5.33 11.11
N VAL A 121 10.02 5.19 11.62
CA VAL A 121 11.10 4.46 10.95
C VAL A 121 10.74 2.98 10.78
N GLY A 122 10.21 2.35 11.83
CA GLY A 122 9.75 0.96 11.79
C GLY A 122 8.65 0.75 10.76
N PHE A 123 7.67 1.66 10.74
CA PHE A 123 6.58 1.65 9.77
C PHE A 123 7.09 1.80 8.32
N LEU A 124 7.94 2.79 8.03
CA LEU A 124 8.45 3.01 6.67
C LEU A 124 9.33 1.86 6.19
N SER A 125 10.07 1.21 7.09
CA SER A 125 10.85 0.01 6.77
C SER A 125 9.95 -1.18 6.43
N ALA A 126 8.84 -1.37 7.17
CA ALA A 126 7.84 -2.38 6.86
C ALA A 126 7.12 -2.09 5.52
N ALA A 127 6.76 -0.83 5.28
CA ALA A 127 6.17 -0.38 4.03
C ALA A 127 7.08 -0.65 2.83
N GLU A 128 8.38 -0.38 2.95
CA GLU A 128 9.36 -0.68 1.91
C GLU A 128 9.37 -2.16 1.55
N ARG A 129 9.39 -3.04 2.56
CA ARG A 129 9.41 -4.50 2.36
C ARG A 129 8.18 -4.97 1.60
N ILE A 130 7.00 -4.45 1.95
CA ILE A 130 5.75 -4.74 1.24
C ILE A 130 5.83 -4.24 -0.20
N ILE A 131 6.18 -2.96 -0.42
CA ILE A 131 6.26 -2.35 -1.75
C ILE A 131 7.22 -3.13 -2.66
N ARG A 132 8.43 -3.46 -2.18
CA ARG A 132 9.41 -4.24 -2.94
C ARG A 132 8.95 -5.66 -3.24
N TRP A 133 8.27 -6.31 -2.30
CA TRP A 133 7.73 -7.65 -2.52
C TRP A 133 6.65 -7.67 -3.61
N VAL A 134 5.80 -6.63 -3.63
CA VAL A 134 4.78 -6.46 -4.66
C VAL A 134 5.42 -6.09 -6.00
N ASP A 135 6.38 -5.16 -6.03
CA ASP A 135 7.11 -4.77 -7.25
C ASP A 135 7.76 -5.97 -7.95
N GLY A 136 8.34 -6.91 -7.19
CA GLY A 136 8.91 -8.14 -7.76
C GLY A 136 7.89 -9.12 -8.38
N ARG A 137 6.59 -8.80 -8.37
CA ARG A 137 5.49 -9.63 -8.90
C ARG A 137 4.66 -8.93 -9.97
N LEU A 138 4.83 -7.62 -10.12
CA LEU A 138 4.20 -6.81 -11.15
C LEU A 138 5.06 -6.82 -12.42
#